data_AF-A0AAN8XA38-F1
#
_entry.id   AF-A0AAN8XA38-F1
#
_cell.length_a   1.000
_cell.length_b   1.000
_cell.length_c   1.000
_cell.angle_alpha   90.00
_cell.angle_beta   90.00
_cell.angle_gamma   90.00
#
_symmetry.space_group_name_H-M   'P 1'
#
loop_
_entity.id
_entity.type
_entity.pdbx_description
1 polymer ?
#
loop_
_entity_poly.entity_id
_entity_poly.type
_entity_poly.pdbx_seq_one_letter_code
_entity_poly.pdbx_strand_id
1 'polypeptide(L)'
;MSSLDNSNNEDNPTKDETNRGQEITNMDEASKENSPVEKILECMLMCCKECEKRYSDERVPRNLSCGHTMCTECLDKCLSDQKQCPECREKQLAKSALHLPINYPLLRVIRSILNKEIDVKDIIMPEIPVHEPVCDKYQDGGQCPVHSSPLVFLCVSCSMWVCQDCLVVDHPYLPRGSCKILNLKNAMDDIKREYKRKVELSNSDVESIHQKFESVVDKNKMCSKFECCGERGHLRLVQEIDSGIENLKREAETTVMKFRNRLNELSETVDKTLSQKVLTSSCEELMVSLAKFKAYVDAEKERSSPVNQNIYIHFRMVSTTGNPFYI
;
A
#
# COMPACT_ATOMS: atom_id res chain seq x y z
N MET A 1 21.25 46.55 -55.65
CA MET A 1 22.55 47.19 -56.00
C MET A 1 23.49 46.95 -54.84
N SER A 2 24.80 46.84 -55.13
CA SER A 2 25.96 46.52 -54.29
C SER A 2 26.17 45.05 -53.89
N SER A 3 26.81 44.37 -54.84
CA SER A 3 27.74 43.24 -54.71
C SER A 3 28.85 43.48 -53.68
N LEU A 4 29.43 42.42 -53.12
CA LEU A 4 30.86 42.14 -53.24
C LEU A 4 31.20 40.72 -52.75
N ASP A 5 32.02 40.08 -53.58
CA ASP A 5 32.64 38.77 -53.52
C ASP A 5 33.57 38.58 -52.32
N ASN A 6 33.79 37.33 -51.89
CA ASN A 6 35.15 36.79 -51.90
C ASN A 6 35.20 35.26 -51.79
N SER A 7 36.10 34.69 -52.56
CA SER A 7 36.31 33.28 -52.86
C SER A 7 37.69 32.80 -52.40
N ASN A 8 37.86 31.47 -52.45
CA ASN A 8 39.11 30.70 -52.56
C ASN A 8 39.87 30.31 -51.27
N ASN A 9 40.01 29.00 -51.02
CA ASN A 9 41.23 28.29 -51.43
C ASN A 9 41.10 26.76 -51.41
N GLU A 10 41.74 26.16 -52.41
CA GLU A 10 41.80 24.75 -52.78
C GLU A 10 43.00 24.00 -52.12
N ASP A 11 42.85 22.67 -52.04
CA ASP A 11 43.80 21.60 -52.41
C ASP A 11 45.10 21.26 -51.63
N ASN A 12 45.03 20.09 -50.94
CA ASN A 12 45.82 18.83 -51.14
C ASN A 12 47.36 18.79 -50.85
N PRO A 13 48.06 17.61 -50.94
CA PRO A 13 47.92 16.29 -50.26
C PRO A 13 49.29 15.73 -49.72
N THR A 14 49.31 14.49 -49.18
CA THR A 14 50.37 13.43 -49.17
C THR A 14 50.49 12.71 -47.80
N LYS A 15 50.11 11.42 -47.69
CA LYS A 15 50.91 10.16 -47.81
C LYS A 15 52.05 10.03 -46.79
N ASP A 16 51.98 9.08 -45.86
CA ASP A 16 52.77 7.84 -45.95
C ASP A 16 52.45 6.79 -44.88
N GLU A 17 52.72 5.55 -45.25
CA GLU A 17 52.44 4.28 -44.60
C GLU A 17 53.37 3.98 -43.40
N THR A 18 52.89 3.25 -42.40
CA THR A 18 53.67 2.11 -41.88
C THR A 18 52.83 1.09 -41.12
N ASN A 19 53.02 -0.15 -41.55
CA ASN A 19 52.41 -1.39 -41.16
C ASN A 19 53.13 -1.96 -39.91
N ARG A 20 52.39 -2.41 -38.89
CA ARG A 20 52.89 -3.44 -37.96
C ARG A 20 51.71 -4.19 -37.34
N GLY A 21 51.47 -5.38 -37.88
CA GLY A 21 50.52 -6.34 -37.30
C GLY A 21 50.99 -6.82 -35.93
N GLN A 22 50.02 -6.97 -35.02
CA GLN A 22 50.13 -7.81 -33.84
C GLN A 22 48.75 -8.38 -33.50
N GLU A 23 48.67 -9.70 -33.65
CA GLU A 23 48.03 -10.67 -32.76
C GLU A 23 46.56 -10.46 -32.37
N ILE A 24 45.71 -11.17 -33.12
CA ILE A 24 44.37 -11.59 -32.73
C ILE A 24 44.53 -12.68 -31.66
N THR A 25 44.24 -12.35 -30.40
CA THR A 25 43.81 -13.34 -29.40
C THR A 25 42.60 -12.81 -28.64
N ASN A 26 41.53 -13.57 -28.75
CA ASN A 26 40.25 -13.41 -28.07
C ASN A 26 40.41 -13.16 -26.56
N MET A 27 39.80 -12.08 -26.07
CA MET A 27 39.20 -12.01 -24.72
C MET A 27 37.93 -11.16 -24.83
N ASP A 28 36.90 -11.74 -25.43
CA ASP A 28 35.53 -11.25 -25.35
C ASP A 28 34.98 -11.48 -23.93
N GLU A 29 35.34 -10.60 -23.00
CA GLU A 29 34.58 -10.32 -21.79
C GLU A 29 34.31 -8.82 -21.68
N ALA A 30 33.80 -8.25 -22.77
CA ALA A 30 33.15 -6.95 -22.74
C ALA A 30 31.80 -7.11 -22.02
N SER A 31 31.83 -6.78 -20.73
CA SER A 31 30.70 -6.29 -19.94
C SER A 31 29.60 -5.70 -20.82
N LYS A 32 28.48 -6.41 -20.93
CA LYS A 32 27.19 -5.82 -21.31
C LYS A 32 26.83 -4.80 -20.24
N GLU A 33 27.34 -3.58 -20.37
CA GLU A 33 26.90 -2.47 -19.57
C GLU A 33 25.46 -2.17 -19.93
N ASN A 34 24.55 -2.46 -19.00
CA ASN A 34 23.14 -2.07 -19.10
C ASN A 34 23.05 -0.59 -19.47
N SER A 35 22.16 -0.29 -20.42
CA SER A 35 21.94 1.05 -20.95
C SER A 35 21.70 2.05 -19.81
N PRO A 36 22.15 3.31 -19.90
CA PRO A 36 21.87 4.36 -18.91
C PRO A 36 20.38 4.46 -18.57
N VAL A 37 19.51 4.16 -19.53
CA VAL A 37 18.05 4.16 -19.37
C VAL A 37 17.57 3.02 -18.47
N GLU A 38 18.16 1.84 -18.54
CA GLU A 38 17.84 0.69 -17.68
C GLU A 38 18.21 1.00 -16.23
N LYS A 39 19.39 1.59 -15.97
CA LYS A 39 19.81 2.00 -14.62
C LYS A 39 18.93 3.11 -14.03
N ILE A 40 18.50 4.08 -14.85
CA ILE A 40 17.61 5.17 -14.40
C ILE A 40 16.23 4.63 -14.02
N LEU A 41 15.71 3.68 -14.79
CA LEU A 41 14.38 3.11 -14.57
C LEU A 41 14.35 2.15 -13.39
N GLU A 42 15.42 1.37 -13.20
CA GLU A 42 15.64 0.54 -12.02
C GLU A 42 15.68 1.38 -10.73
N CYS A 43 16.19 2.61 -10.81
CA CYS A 43 16.27 3.53 -9.68
C CYS A 43 14.94 4.23 -9.39
N MET A 44 14.19 4.64 -10.42
CA MET A 44 13.00 5.48 -10.22
C MET A 44 11.81 4.78 -9.54
N LEU A 45 11.62 3.48 -9.74
CA LEU A 45 10.45 2.72 -9.25
C LEU A 45 10.75 1.87 -8.01
N MET A 46 12.01 1.47 -7.80
CA MET A 46 12.40 0.53 -6.74
C MET A 46 13.18 1.18 -5.60
N CYS A 47 13.34 2.50 -5.64
CA CYS A 47 14.01 3.26 -4.58
C CYS A 47 13.05 4.19 -3.85
N CYS A 48 13.37 4.45 -2.59
CA CYS A 48 12.66 5.43 -1.79
C CYS A 48 12.99 6.84 -2.29
N LYS A 49 11.97 7.67 -2.54
CA LYS A 49 12.17 9.06 -3.00
C LYS A 49 12.91 9.96 -2.02
N GLU A 50 12.83 9.63 -0.73
CA GLU A 50 13.44 10.46 0.33
C GLU A 50 14.93 10.18 0.54
N CYS A 51 15.34 8.90 0.51
CA CYS A 51 16.74 8.52 0.75
C CYS A 51 17.44 7.98 -0.50
N GLU A 52 16.73 7.85 -1.62
CA GLU A 52 17.18 7.32 -2.91
C GLU A 52 17.75 5.89 -2.85
N LYS A 53 17.57 5.21 -1.72
CA LYS A 53 18.01 3.82 -1.52
C LYS A 53 16.95 2.85 -2.01
N ARG A 54 17.40 1.77 -2.64
CA ARG A 54 16.58 0.63 -3.08
C ARG A 54 15.85 -0.02 -1.90
N TYR A 55 14.60 -0.40 -2.12
CA TYR A 55 13.85 -1.17 -1.14
C TYR A 55 14.40 -2.59 -0.99
N SER A 56 14.37 -3.11 0.23
CA SER A 56 14.80 -4.47 0.58
C SER A 56 14.01 -4.97 1.79
N ASP A 57 14.33 -6.17 2.23
CA ASP A 57 13.78 -6.71 3.49
C ASP A 57 14.28 -5.95 4.72
N GLU A 58 15.46 -5.32 4.66
CA GLU A 58 15.88 -4.37 5.69
C GLU A 58 15.26 -2.97 5.44
N ARG A 59 15.15 -2.55 4.18
CA ARG A 59 14.57 -1.26 3.78
C ARG A 59 13.12 -1.43 3.33
N VAL A 60 12.28 -1.85 4.26
CA VAL A 60 10.89 -2.26 3.99
C VAL A 60 10.06 -1.09 3.44
N PRO A 61 9.50 -1.20 2.22
CA PRO A 61 8.58 -0.22 1.66
C PRO A 61 7.21 -0.33 2.32
N ARG A 62 6.60 0.81 2.65
CA ARG A 62 5.28 0.92 3.25
C ARG A 62 4.40 1.88 2.47
N ASN A 63 3.13 1.54 2.35
CA ASN A 63 2.14 2.35 1.65
C ASN A 63 1.54 3.38 2.60
N LEU A 64 1.56 4.64 2.20
CA LEU A 64 0.85 5.73 2.85
C LEU A 64 -0.65 5.67 2.48
N SER A 65 -1.51 6.35 3.25
CA SER A 65 -2.95 6.40 2.98
C SER A 65 -3.30 7.00 1.61
N CYS A 66 -2.40 7.85 1.09
CA CYS A 66 -2.50 8.49 -0.21
C CYS A 66 -2.04 7.61 -1.39
N GLY A 67 -1.56 6.38 -1.12
CA GLY A 67 -1.07 5.44 -2.13
C GLY A 67 0.42 5.55 -2.49
N HIS A 68 1.13 6.58 -2.02
CA HIS A 68 2.58 6.71 -2.19
C HIS A 68 3.33 5.68 -1.32
N THR A 69 4.55 5.33 -1.70
CA THR A 69 5.37 4.31 -1.01
C THR A 69 6.67 4.92 -0.49
N MET A 70 7.00 4.64 0.78
CA MET A 70 8.26 5.07 1.39
C MET A 70 8.90 3.96 2.23
N CYS A 71 10.21 4.02 2.47
CA CYS A 71 10.84 3.06 3.35
C CYS A 71 10.54 3.38 4.82
N THR A 72 10.48 2.34 5.66
CA THR A 72 10.12 2.46 7.09
C THR A 72 10.95 3.54 7.81
N GLU A 73 12.27 3.55 7.61
CA GLU A 73 13.17 4.54 8.23
C GLU A 73 12.86 6.00 7.85
N CYS A 74 12.57 6.27 6.58
CA CYS A 74 12.25 7.63 6.14
C CYS A 74 10.86 8.03 6.60
N LEU A 75 9.92 7.08 6.58
CA LEU A 75 8.55 7.30 7.01
C LEU A 75 8.47 7.63 8.50
N ASP A 76 9.26 6.98 9.36
CA ASP A 76 9.32 7.31 10.78
C ASP A 76 9.81 8.76 11.03
N LYS A 77 10.75 9.26 10.21
CA LYS A 77 11.19 10.67 10.26
C LYS A 77 10.06 11.60 9.80
N CYS A 78 9.44 11.33 8.65
CA CYS A 78 8.36 12.16 8.11
C CYS A 78 7.14 12.24 9.05
N LEU A 79 6.79 11.13 9.71
CA LEU A 79 5.68 11.07 10.68
C LEU A 79 6.01 11.77 12.00
N SER A 80 7.30 11.84 12.38
CA SER A 80 7.74 12.57 13.56
C SER A 80 7.69 14.09 13.34
N ASP A 81 8.05 14.55 12.13
CA ASP A 81 8.18 15.98 11.84
C ASP A 81 6.87 16.62 11.38
N GLN A 82 6.30 16.16 10.27
CA GLN A 82 5.23 16.88 9.56
C GLN A 82 3.91 16.09 9.47
N LYS A 83 3.93 14.77 9.73
CA LYS A 83 2.77 13.87 9.58
C LYS A 83 2.08 14.00 8.22
N GLN A 84 2.86 14.22 7.16
CA GLN A 84 2.39 14.38 5.80
C GLN A 84 3.22 13.53 4.84
N CYS A 85 2.61 13.12 3.73
CA CYS A 85 3.33 12.50 2.62
C CYS A 85 4.28 13.53 1.98
N PRO A 86 5.56 13.23 1.76
CA PRO A 86 6.49 14.17 1.12
C PRO A 86 6.16 14.41 -0.36
N GLU A 87 5.48 13.47 -1.04
CA GLU A 87 5.16 13.59 -2.46
C GLU A 87 3.91 14.46 -2.69
N CYS A 88 2.80 14.17 -2.01
CA CYS A 88 1.52 14.87 -2.23
C CYS A 88 1.07 15.77 -1.08
N ARG A 89 1.83 15.82 0.03
CA ARG A 89 1.51 16.59 1.26
C ARG A 89 0.22 16.18 1.96
N GLU A 90 -0.33 15.02 1.61
CA GLU A 90 -1.53 14.49 2.26
C GLU A 90 -1.22 14.05 3.70
N LYS A 91 -2.07 14.47 4.64
CA LYS A 91 -1.91 14.17 6.06
C LYS A 91 -2.03 12.67 6.32
N GLN A 92 -1.11 12.16 7.13
CA GLN A 92 -1.07 10.76 7.53
C GLN A 92 -1.71 10.60 8.91
N LEU A 93 -2.63 9.63 9.02
CA LEU A 93 -3.31 9.31 10.28
C LEU A 93 -2.50 8.37 11.17
N ALA A 94 -1.55 7.63 10.58
CA ALA A 94 -0.71 6.68 11.31
C ALA A 94 0.23 7.40 12.28
N LYS A 95 0.34 6.86 13.50
CA LYS A 95 1.22 7.40 14.55
C LYS A 95 2.69 7.00 14.37
N SER A 96 2.96 5.89 13.67
CA SER A 96 4.31 5.40 13.38
C SER A 96 4.30 4.62 12.07
N ALA A 97 5.48 4.45 11.46
CA ALA A 97 5.58 3.72 10.20
C ALA A 97 5.14 2.25 10.35
N LEU A 98 5.36 1.64 11.51
CA LEU A 98 4.97 0.26 11.79
C LEU A 98 3.47 -0.03 11.61
N HIS A 99 2.61 0.99 11.81
CA HIS A 99 1.17 0.88 11.63
C HIS A 99 0.73 0.97 10.16
N LEU A 100 1.62 1.34 9.24
CA LEU A 100 1.32 1.42 7.82
C LEU A 100 1.62 0.08 7.13
N PRO A 101 0.79 -0.34 6.17
CA PRO A 101 0.93 -1.63 5.51
C PRO A 101 2.21 -1.72 4.68
N ILE A 102 2.86 -2.89 4.72
CA ILE A 102 4.05 -3.19 3.91
C ILE A 102 3.64 -3.43 2.45
N ASN A 103 4.41 -2.87 1.52
CA ASN A 103 4.21 -3.09 0.08
C ASN A 103 4.90 -4.40 -0.37
N TYR A 104 4.32 -5.54 0.01
CA TYR A 104 4.81 -6.86 -0.39
C TYR A 104 4.85 -7.10 -1.90
N PRO A 105 3.91 -6.59 -2.72
CA PRO A 105 4.02 -6.70 -4.18
C PRO A 105 5.30 -6.07 -4.71
N LEU A 106 5.66 -4.87 -4.24
CA LEU A 106 6.91 -4.23 -4.64
C LEU A 106 8.14 -5.02 -4.22
N LEU A 107 8.16 -5.53 -2.98
CA LEU A 107 9.24 -6.42 -2.52
C LEU A 107 9.38 -7.68 -3.39
N ARG A 108 8.26 -8.28 -3.80
CA ARG A 108 8.27 -9.47 -4.66
C ARG A 108 8.88 -9.16 -6.03
N VAL A 109 8.46 -8.07 -6.66
CA VAL A 109 9.02 -7.62 -7.95
C VAL A 109 10.52 -7.38 -7.83
N ILE A 110 10.96 -6.66 -6.79
CA ILE A 110 12.37 -6.39 -6.54
C ILE A 110 13.16 -7.69 -6.40
N ARG A 111 12.69 -8.65 -5.59
CA ARG A 111 13.36 -9.94 -5.40
C ARG A 111 13.45 -10.71 -6.72
N SER A 112 12.38 -10.78 -7.50
CA SER A 112 12.39 -11.49 -8.78
C SER A 112 13.33 -10.84 -9.81
N ILE A 113 13.43 -9.51 -9.84
CA ILE A 113 14.43 -8.81 -10.69
C ILE A 113 15.85 -9.12 -10.21
N LEU A 114 16.11 -9.06 -8.89
CA LEU A 114 17.43 -9.34 -8.33
C LEU A 114 17.86 -10.79 -8.56
N ASN A 115 16.91 -11.72 -8.50
CA ASN A 115 17.12 -13.13 -8.82
C ASN A 115 17.19 -13.42 -10.33
N LYS A 116 17.01 -12.39 -11.19
CA LYS A 116 16.94 -12.51 -12.65
C LYS A 116 15.84 -13.46 -13.14
N GLU A 117 14.77 -13.61 -12.35
CA GLU A 117 13.57 -14.37 -12.72
C GLU A 117 12.69 -13.58 -13.71
N ILE A 118 12.82 -12.25 -13.72
CA ILE A 118 12.07 -11.32 -14.58
C ILE A 118 13.06 -10.34 -15.21
N ASP A 119 13.00 -10.14 -16.53
CA ASP A 119 13.71 -9.05 -17.20
C ASP A 119 12.88 -7.76 -17.05
N VAL A 120 13.54 -6.65 -16.71
CA VAL A 120 12.90 -5.34 -16.52
C VAL A 120 12.16 -4.88 -17.78
N LYS A 121 12.62 -5.33 -18.96
CA LYS A 121 11.96 -5.05 -20.26
C LYS A 121 10.54 -5.58 -20.35
N ASP A 122 10.26 -6.70 -19.68
CA ASP A 122 8.94 -7.35 -19.69
C ASP A 122 7.92 -6.61 -18.80
N ILE A 123 8.37 -5.69 -17.95
CA ILE A 123 7.52 -4.92 -17.02
C ILE A 123 6.92 -3.67 -17.70
N ILE A 124 7.57 -3.14 -18.74
CA ILE A 124 7.31 -1.79 -19.27
C ILE A 124 6.46 -1.81 -20.54
N MET A 125 6.29 -2.96 -21.19
CA MET A 125 5.45 -3.13 -22.37
C MET A 125 4.44 -4.26 -22.17
N PRO A 126 3.16 -3.95 -21.94
CA PRO A 126 2.12 -4.94 -22.10
C PRO A 126 1.48 -4.75 -23.49
N GLU A 127 1.98 -5.46 -24.49
CA GLU A 127 1.04 -6.34 -25.18
C GLU A 127 1.01 -7.58 -24.29
N ILE A 128 -0.13 -7.94 -23.73
CA ILE A 128 -0.24 -9.06 -22.79
C ILE A 128 -0.53 -10.32 -23.61
N PRO A 129 0.42 -11.25 -23.84
CA PRO A 129 0.03 -12.64 -24.01
C PRO A 129 -0.49 -13.09 -22.65
N VAL A 130 -1.72 -13.60 -22.64
CA VAL A 130 -2.32 -14.28 -21.49
C VAL A 130 -1.55 -15.58 -21.27
N HIS A 131 -0.38 -15.51 -20.66
CA HIS A 131 0.26 -16.70 -20.10
C HIS A 131 -0.37 -16.96 -18.73
N GLU A 132 -1.02 -18.12 -18.62
CA GLU A 132 -1.53 -18.63 -17.36
C GLU A 132 -0.40 -18.62 -16.32
N PRO A 133 -0.60 -17.97 -15.15
CA PRO A 133 0.43 -17.94 -14.14
C PRO A 133 0.71 -19.37 -13.68
N VAL A 134 1.97 -19.79 -13.83
CA VAL A 134 2.48 -21.02 -13.23
C VAL A 134 2.31 -20.88 -11.71
N CYS A 135 1.29 -21.56 -11.22
CA CYS A 135 0.78 -21.48 -9.85
C CYS A 135 1.63 -22.37 -8.93
N ASP A 136 2.59 -21.78 -8.24
CA ASP A 136 3.18 -22.41 -7.06
C ASP A 136 2.25 -22.25 -5.85
N LYS A 137 1.29 -23.19 -5.80
CA LYS A 137 0.69 -23.88 -4.64
C LYS A 137 0.21 -23.14 -3.37
N TYR A 138 0.38 -21.83 -3.20
CA TYR A 138 -0.07 -21.16 -1.98
C TYR A 138 -0.82 -19.86 -2.30
N GLN A 139 -2.13 -20.01 -2.49
CA GLN A 139 -3.07 -18.89 -2.39
C GLN A 139 -3.37 -18.73 -0.90
N ASP A 140 -2.61 -17.91 -0.19
CA ASP A 140 -2.92 -17.52 1.19
C ASP A 140 -2.67 -16.02 1.41
N GLY A 141 -3.26 -15.48 2.49
CA GLY A 141 -3.10 -14.10 2.93
C GLY A 141 -1.85 -13.87 3.79
N GLY A 142 -0.86 -14.77 3.75
CA GLY A 142 0.28 -14.80 4.66
C GLY A 142 0.04 -15.67 5.90
N GLN A 143 0.92 -15.53 6.90
CA GLN A 143 0.88 -16.32 8.13
C GLN A 143 0.17 -15.58 9.28
N CYS A 144 -0.59 -16.34 10.06
CA CYS A 144 -1.22 -15.85 11.28
C CYS A 144 -0.14 -15.47 12.32
N PRO A 145 -0.22 -14.29 12.96
CA PRO A 145 0.77 -13.89 13.95
C PRO A 145 0.73 -14.72 15.25
N VAL A 146 -0.41 -15.36 15.55
CA VAL A 146 -0.61 -16.14 16.78
C VAL A 146 -0.25 -17.61 16.56
N HIS A 147 -0.70 -18.18 15.44
CA HIS A 147 -0.62 -19.63 15.20
C HIS A 147 0.43 -20.00 14.16
N SER A 148 1.02 -19.03 13.45
CA SER A 148 1.89 -19.24 12.28
C SER A 148 1.26 -20.03 11.12
N SER A 149 -0.01 -20.43 11.24
CA SER A 149 -0.82 -21.08 10.20
C SER A 149 -1.23 -20.11 9.09
N PRO A 150 -1.44 -20.57 7.85
CA PRO A 150 -1.81 -19.71 6.73
C PRO A 150 -3.20 -19.09 6.91
N LEU A 151 -3.32 -17.83 6.50
CA LEU A 151 -4.55 -17.04 6.52
C LEU A 151 -5.38 -17.34 5.26
N VAL A 152 -6.35 -18.24 5.37
CA VAL A 152 -7.12 -18.76 4.22
C VAL A 152 -8.61 -18.37 4.23
N PHE A 153 -9.05 -17.60 5.23
CA PHE A 153 -10.44 -17.14 5.35
C PHE A 153 -10.51 -15.64 5.59
N LEU A 154 -11.59 -15.00 5.12
CA LEU A 154 -11.90 -13.60 5.41
C LEU A 154 -13.14 -13.52 6.29
N CYS A 155 -13.00 -12.90 7.46
CA CYS A 155 -14.16 -12.52 8.25
C CYS A 155 -14.70 -11.19 7.73
N VAL A 156 -15.85 -11.19 7.06
CA VAL A 156 -16.47 -9.98 6.47
C VAL A 156 -16.84 -8.98 7.56
N SER A 157 -17.48 -9.46 8.63
CA SER A 157 -17.92 -8.63 9.75
C SER A 157 -16.75 -7.92 10.45
N CYS A 158 -15.61 -8.59 10.59
CA CYS A 158 -14.41 -8.02 11.22
C CYS A 158 -13.50 -7.29 10.22
N SER A 159 -13.66 -7.54 8.92
CA SER A 159 -12.79 -7.07 7.83
C SER A 159 -11.32 -7.48 8.01
N MET A 160 -11.09 -8.73 8.39
CA MET A 160 -9.74 -9.27 8.60
C MET A 160 -9.60 -10.72 8.12
N TRP A 161 -8.40 -11.06 7.66
CA TRP A 161 -8.02 -12.42 7.32
C TRP A 161 -7.77 -13.25 8.58
N VAL A 162 -8.21 -14.50 8.59
CA VAL A 162 -8.13 -15.42 9.72
C VAL A 162 -7.65 -16.81 9.27
N CYS A 163 -6.85 -17.47 10.11
CA CYS A 163 -6.47 -18.86 9.89
C CYS A 163 -7.54 -19.82 10.40
N GLN A 164 -7.40 -21.11 10.09
CA GLN A 164 -8.31 -22.16 10.54
C GLN A 164 -8.39 -22.24 12.08
N ASP A 165 -7.28 -22.10 12.78
CA ASP A 165 -7.24 -22.18 14.24
C ASP A 165 -7.96 -20.99 14.89
N CYS A 166 -7.78 -19.77 14.36
CA CYS A 166 -8.50 -18.58 14.80
C CYS A 166 -10.02 -18.69 14.61
N LEU A 167 -10.49 -19.45 13.62
CA LEU A 167 -11.93 -19.68 13.43
C LEU A 167 -12.53 -20.54 14.54
N VAL A 168 -11.77 -21.54 15.00
CA VAL A 168 -12.24 -22.53 15.99
C VAL A 168 -12.10 -22.00 17.41
N VAL A 169 -10.95 -21.40 17.73
CA VAL A 169 -10.58 -21.12 19.11
C VAL A 169 -11.18 -19.81 19.59
N ASP A 170 -10.98 -18.71 18.86
CA ASP A 170 -11.50 -17.39 19.24
C ASP A 170 -11.39 -16.45 18.03
N HIS A 171 -12.44 -16.34 17.22
CA HIS A 171 -12.61 -15.05 16.57
C HIS A 171 -12.95 -14.07 17.71
N PRO A 172 -12.19 -12.99 17.90
CA PRO A 172 -12.18 -12.28 19.19
C PRO A 172 -13.39 -11.35 19.40
N TYR A 173 -14.35 -11.27 18.47
CA TYR A 173 -15.42 -10.26 18.54
C TYR A 173 -16.79 -10.88 18.85
N LEU A 174 -17.51 -10.36 19.85
CA LEU A 174 -18.90 -10.74 20.12
C LEU A 174 -19.87 -10.17 19.06
N PRO A 175 -20.96 -10.88 18.71
CA PRO A 175 -21.37 -12.21 19.21
C PRO A 175 -20.54 -13.35 18.61
N ARG A 176 -20.07 -14.27 19.48
CA ARG A 176 -19.38 -15.49 19.05
C ARG A 176 -20.30 -16.28 18.11
N GLY A 177 -19.79 -16.65 16.93
CA GLY A 177 -20.50 -17.49 15.96
C GLY A 177 -21.43 -16.76 14.99
N SER A 178 -21.58 -15.43 15.04
CA SER A 178 -22.43 -14.70 14.09
C SER A 178 -21.67 -14.04 12.93
N CYS A 179 -20.34 -14.11 12.91
CA CYS A 179 -19.58 -13.47 11.86
C CYS A 179 -19.65 -14.24 10.54
N LYS A 180 -19.86 -13.49 9.46
CA LYS A 180 -19.86 -14.04 8.11
C LYS A 180 -18.43 -14.31 7.68
N ILE A 181 -18.08 -15.59 7.57
CA ILE A 181 -16.78 -16.04 7.09
C ILE A 181 -16.90 -16.42 5.62
N LEU A 182 -16.00 -15.90 4.80
CA LEU A 182 -15.82 -16.30 3.42
C LEU A 182 -14.50 -17.07 3.30
N ASN A 183 -14.49 -18.12 2.48
CA ASN A 183 -13.23 -18.70 2.04
C ASN A 183 -12.47 -17.71 1.16
N LEU A 184 -11.16 -17.93 1.00
CA LEU A 184 -10.30 -17.07 0.20
C LEU A 184 -10.85 -16.79 -1.20
N LYS A 185 -11.29 -17.82 -1.92
CA LYS A 185 -11.77 -17.67 -3.30
C LYS A 185 -12.97 -16.72 -3.38
N ASN A 186 -14.00 -16.97 -2.58
CA ASN A 186 -15.22 -16.16 -2.56
C ASN A 186 -14.93 -14.74 -2.06
N ALA A 187 -14.06 -14.61 -1.05
CA ALA A 187 -13.64 -13.31 -0.54
C ALA A 187 -12.94 -12.48 -1.62
N MET A 188 -12.01 -13.09 -2.36
CA MET A 188 -11.28 -12.42 -3.43
C MET A 188 -12.21 -12.05 -4.59
N ASP A 189 -13.15 -12.92 -4.96
CA ASP A 189 -14.14 -12.63 -6.00
C ASP A 189 -15.06 -11.46 -5.61
N ASP A 190 -15.54 -11.43 -4.37
CA ASP A 190 -16.39 -10.34 -3.87
C ASP A 190 -15.62 -9.01 -3.78
N ILE A 191 -14.40 -9.03 -3.23
CA ILE A 191 -13.51 -7.86 -3.19
C ILE A 191 -13.25 -7.36 -4.61
N LYS A 192 -12.85 -8.25 -5.53
CA LYS A 192 -12.55 -7.90 -6.92
C LYS A 192 -13.76 -7.28 -7.61
N ARG A 193 -14.96 -7.85 -7.42
CA ARG A 193 -16.22 -7.32 -7.98
C ARG A 193 -16.52 -5.91 -7.48
N GLU A 194 -16.39 -5.68 -6.18
CA GLU A 194 -16.67 -4.37 -5.58
C GLU A 194 -15.65 -3.31 -5.99
N TYR A 195 -14.35 -3.65 -6.03
CA TYR A 195 -13.33 -2.74 -6.54
C TYR A 195 -13.51 -2.46 -8.03
N LYS A 196 -13.82 -3.46 -8.85
CA LYS A 196 -14.12 -3.28 -10.28
C LYS A 196 -15.26 -2.29 -10.48
N ARG A 197 -16.36 -2.46 -9.73
CA ARG A 197 -17.51 -1.54 -9.76
C ARG A 197 -17.11 -0.10 -9.40
N LYS A 198 -16.28 0.10 -8.36
CA LYS A 198 -15.79 1.43 -7.96
C LYS A 198 -14.91 2.08 -9.03
N VAL A 199 -14.05 1.29 -9.68
CA VAL A 199 -13.20 1.76 -10.78
C VAL A 199 -14.04 2.12 -12.00
N GLU A 200 -15.00 1.28 -12.40
CA GLU A 200 -15.92 1.56 -13.51
C GLU A 200 -16.73 2.84 -13.27
N LEU A 201 -17.22 3.05 -12.04
CA LEU A 201 -17.93 4.29 -11.69
C LEU A 201 -17.00 5.51 -11.80
N SER A 202 -15.78 5.42 -11.28
CA SER A 202 -14.81 6.52 -11.34
C SER A 202 -14.38 6.83 -12.78
N ASN A 203 -14.23 5.80 -13.62
CA ASN A 203 -13.92 5.97 -15.04
C ASN A 203 -15.07 6.67 -15.78
N SER A 204 -16.32 6.29 -15.50
CA SER A 204 -17.50 6.98 -16.05
C SER A 204 -17.55 8.46 -15.65
N ASP A 205 -17.23 8.79 -14.40
CA ASP A 205 -17.13 10.17 -13.94
C ASP A 205 -16.04 10.94 -14.71
N VAL A 206 -14.87 10.34 -14.92
CA VAL A 206 -13.76 10.93 -15.68
C VAL A 206 -14.12 11.11 -17.16
N GLU A 207 -14.77 10.13 -17.79
CA GLU A 207 -15.25 10.22 -19.17
C GLU A 207 -16.28 11.34 -19.34
N SER A 208 -17.20 11.50 -18.38
CA SER A 208 -18.17 12.61 -18.39
C SER A 208 -17.47 13.97 -18.32
N ILE A 209 -16.45 14.10 -17.48
CA ILE A 209 -15.63 15.32 -17.40
C ILE A 209 -14.89 15.56 -18.72
N HIS A 210 -14.31 14.51 -19.30
CA HIS A 210 -13.60 14.59 -20.57
C HIS A 210 -14.49 15.07 -21.72
N GLN A 211 -15.68 14.49 -21.88
CA GLN A 211 -16.64 14.91 -22.91
C GLN A 211 -17.07 16.37 -22.74
N LYS A 212 -17.31 16.83 -21.51
CA LYS A 212 -17.62 18.24 -21.23
C LYS A 212 -16.47 19.15 -21.65
N PHE A 213 -15.23 18.76 -21.34
CA PHE A 213 -14.03 19.51 -21.71
C PHE A 213 -13.88 19.59 -23.24
N GLU A 214 -14.03 18.48 -23.96
CA GLU A 214 -13.99 18.46 -25.42
C GLU A 214 -15.06 19.39 -26.02
N SER A 215 -16.28 19.38 -25.48
CA SER A 215 -17.36 20.27 -25.95
C SER A 215 -17.01 21.77 -25.82
N VAL A 216 -16.24 22.14 -24.79
CA VAL A 216 -15.78 23.52 -24.59
C VAL A 216 -14.64 23.84 -25.55
N VAL A 217 -13.72 22.90 -25.77
CA VAL A 217 -12.64 23.05 -26.76
C VAL A 217 -13.22 23.23 -28.17
N ASP A 218 -14.24 22.47 -28.55
CA ASP A 218 -14.86 22.58 -29.87
C ASP A 218 -15.64 23.88 -30.07
N LYS A 219 -16.37 24.35 -29.05
CA LYS A 219 -16.98 25.69 -29.05
C LYS A 219 -15.93 26.78 -29.24
N ASN A 220 -14.76 26.64 -28.61
CA ASN A 220 -13.66 27.59 -28.76
C ASN A 220 -13.08 27.57 -30.20
N LYS A 221 -12.84 26.38 -30.77
CA LYS A 221 -12.37 26.23 -32.16
C LYS A 221 -13.37 26.80 -33.17
N MET A 222 -14.66 26.53 -33.02
CA MET A 222 -15.72 27.09 -33.87
C MET A 222 -15.67 28.61 -33.90
N CYS A 223 -15.36 29.24 -32.77
CA CYS A 223 -15.35 30.69 -32.68
C CYS A 223 -14.05 31.35 -33.16
N SER A 224 -12.93 30.63 -33.16
CA SER A 224 -11.68 31.08 -33.81
C SER A 224 -11.74 31.15 -35.35
N LYS A 225 -12.70 30.48 -35.99
CA LYS A 225 -12.84 30.44 -37.46
C LYS A 225 -13.72 31.56 -38.04
N PHE A 226 -14.38 32.36 -37.20
CA PHE A 226 -15.16 33.50 -37.66
C PHE A 226 -14.33 34.80 -37.54
N GLU A 227 -13.71 35.23 -38.64
CA GLU A 227 -13.21 36.62 -38.82
C GLU A 227 -14.35 37.67 -38.85
N CYS A 228 -15.59 37.28 -38.57
CA CYS A 228 -16.79 38.05 -38.92
C CYS A 228 -17.32 38.98 -37.81
N CYS A 229 -16.67 39.05 -36.65
CA CYS A 229 -17.09 39.98 -35.60
C CYS A 229 -15.90 40.84 -35.20
N GLY A 230 -15.83 42.08 -35.71
CA GLY A 230 -14.80 43.06 -35.32
C GLY A 230 -14.69 43.20 -33.80
N GLU A 231 -13.59 43.78 -33.28
CA GLU A 231 -13.11 43.78 -31.87
C GLU A 231 -14.15 43.55 -30.74
N ARG A 232 -15.35 44.13 -30.83
CA ARG A 232 -16.46 43.89 -29.89
C ARG A 232 -16.98 42.45 -29.82
N GLY A 233 -16.93 41.68 -30.92
CA GLY A 233 -17.33 40.28 -30.93
C GLY A 233 -16.32 39.36 -30.26
N HIS A 234 -15.03 39.60 -30.53
CA HIS A 234 -13.94 38.90 -29.84
C HIS A 234 -14.02 39.13 -28.32
N LEU A 235 -14.28 40.37 -27.87
CA LEU A 235 -14.39 40.65 -26.44
C LEU A 235 -15.55 39.91 -25.77
N ARG A 236 -16.73 39.84 -26.42
CA ARG A 236 -17.87 39.07 -25.89
C ARG A 236 -17.57 37.58 -25.81
N LEU A 237 -16.94 37.04 -26.85
CA LEU A 237 -16.56 35.63 -26.87
C LEU A 237 -15.54 35.29 -25.77
N VAL A 238 -14.50 36.11 -25.60
CA VAL A 238 -13.50 35.93 -24.54
C VAL A 238 -14.19 35.97 -23.18
N GLN A 239 -15.11 36.90 -22.95
CA GLN A 239 -15.91 36.95 -21.73
C GLN A 239 -16.80 35.71 -21.54
N GLU A 240 -17.40 35.19 -22.60
CA GLU A 240 -18.19 33.95 -22.54
C GLU A 240 -17.30 32.74 -22.21
N ILE A 241 -16.13 32.63 -22.83
CA ILE A 241 -15.15 31.57 -22.55
C ILE A 241 -14.65 31.65 -21.11
N ASP A 242 -14.22 32.83 -20.66
CA ASP A 242 -13.75 33.03 -19.29
C ASP A 242 -14.84 32.70 -18.27
N SER A 243 -16.08 33.11 -18.55
CA SER A 243 -17.23 32.74 -17.71
C SER A 243 -17.49 31.23 -17.71
N GLY A 244 -17.28 30.56 -18.86
CA GLY A 244 -17.38 29.10 -19.00
C GLY A 244 -16.29 28.36 -18.23
N ILE A 245 -15.05 28.85 -18.29
CA ILE A 245 -13.92 28.31 -17.53
C ILE A 245 -14.16 28.46 -16.03
N GLU A 246 -14.60 29.63 -15.57
CA GLU A 246 -14.91 29.86 -14.15
C GLU A 246 -16.12 29.04 -13.67
N ASN A 247 -17.11 28.79 -14.54
CA ASN A 247 -18.21 27.87 -14.22
C ASN A 247 -17.70 26.42 -14.08
N LEU A 248 -16.92 25.94 -15.04
CA LEU A 248 -16.34 24.59 -14.98
C LEU A 248 -15.43 24.42 -13.77
N LYS A 249 -14.62 25.43 -13.45
CA LYS A 249 -13.77 25.43 -12.26
C LYS A 249 -14.59 25.34 -10.98
N ARG A 250 -15.65 26.14 -10.84
CA ARG A 250 -16.57 26.06 -9.69
C ARG A 250 -17.26 24.70 -9.59
N GLU A 251 -17.66 24.10 -10.71
CA GLU A 251 -18.24 22.75 -10.74
C GLU A 251 -17.22 21.68 -10.32
N ALA A 252 -15.99 21.77 -10.82
CA ALA A 252 -14.90 20.87 -10.44
C ALA A 252 -14.58 21.00 -8.95
N GLU A 253 -14.46 22.23 -8.43
CA GLU A 253 -14.26 22.50 -7.01
C GLU A 253 -15.41 21.94 -6.16
N THR A 254 -16.66 22.10 -6.61
CA THR A 254 -17.84 21.53 -5.95
C THR A 254 -17.79 20.00 -5.92
N THR A 255 -17.36 19.37 -7.02
CA THR A 255 -17.25 17.92 -7.13
C THR A 255 -16.13 17.39 -6.22
N VAL A 256 -14.97 18.05 -6.21
CA VAL A 256 -13.85 17.75 -5.30
C VAL A 256 -14.29 17.94 -3.85
N MET A 257 -15.05 18.98 -3.53
CA MET A 257 -15.61 19.23 -2.20
C MET A 257 -16.56 18.11 -1.78
N LYS A 258 -17.46 17.67 -2.66
CA LYS A 258 -18.37 16.53 -2.41
C LYS A 258 -17.57 15.24 -2.16
N PHE A 259 -16.54 14.98 -2.95
CA PHE A 259 -15.68 13.81 -2.76
C PHE A 259 -14.94 13.86 -1.42
N ARG A 260 -14.36 15.03 -1.07
CA ARG A 260 -13.70 15.27 0.22
C ARG A 260 -14.66 15.07 1.40
N ASN A 261 -15.89 15.56 1.31
CA ASN A 261 -16.89 15.36 2.36
C ASN A 261 -17.22 13.88 2.54
N ARG A 262 -17.41 13.12 1.45
CA ARG A 262 -17.63 11.66 1.50
C ARG A 262 -16.44 10.92 2.12
N LEU A 263 -15.20 11.36 1.82
CA LEU A 263 -14.00 10.81 2.46
C LEU A 263 -13.96 11.11 3.96
N ASN A 264 -14.33 12.31 4.38
CA ASN A 264 -14.39 12.67 5.81
C ASN A 264 -15.48 11.88 6.54
N GLU A 265 -16.67 11.73 5.97
CA GLU A 265 -17.74 10.89 6.52
C GLU A 265 -17.31 9.42 6.66
N LEU A 266 -16.60 8.90 5.65
CA LEU A 266 -16.05 7.56 5.70
C LEU A 266 -14.95 7.44 6.77
N SER A 267 -14.07 8.44 6.88
CA SER A 267 -13.04 8.51 7.92
C SER A 267 -13.66 8.51 9.32
N GLU A 268 -14.66 9.35 9.57
CA GLU A 268 -15.37 9.37 10.86
C GLU A 268 -16.05 8.04 11.15
N THR A 269 -16.61 7.38 10.15
CA THR A 269 -17.25 6.07 10.30
C THR A 269 -16.20 5.02 10.67
N VAL A 270 -15.03 5.06 10.03
CA VAL A 270 -13.89 4.19 10.34
C VAL A 270 -13.38 4.46 11.77
N ASP A 271 -13.22 5.72 12.17
CA ASP A 271 -12.76 6.10 13.51
C ASP A 271 -13.78 5.72 14.60
N LYS A 272 -15.08 5.90 14.35
CA LYS A 272 -16.16 5.43 15.24
C LYS A 272 -16.13 3.91 15.37
N THR A 273 -15.97 3.20 14.26
CA THR A 273 -15.89 1.74 14.25
C THR A 273 -14.63 1.25 14.98
N LEU A 274 -13.49 1.90 14.79
CA LEU A 274 -12.24 1.60 15.50
C LEU A 274 -12.36 1.89 16.99
N SER A 275 -12.89 3.05 17.37
CA SER A 275 -13.07 3.45 18.78
C SER A 275 -14.04 2.53 19.51
N GLN A 276 -15.14 2.15 18.84
CA GLN A 276 -16.11 1.20 19.36
C GLN A 276 -15.47 -0.19 19.52
N LYS A 277 -14.69 -0.67 18.54
CA LYS A 277 -13.95 -1.94 18.61
C LYS A 277 -12.92 -1.97 19.74
N VAL A 278 -12.19 -0.88 19.96
CA VAL A 278 -11.20 -0.76 21.05
C VAL A 278 -11.89 -0.79 22.42
N LEU A 279 -12.98 -0.04 22.59
CA LEU A 279 -13.74 -0.01 23.85
C LEU A 279 -14.40 -1.36 24.16
N THR A 280 -14.94 -2.05 23.16
CA THR A 280 -15.52 -3.40 23.38
C THR A 280 -14.45 -4.41 23.78
N SER A 281 -13.28 -4.38 23.15
CA SER A 281 -12.17 -5.28 23.48
C SER A 281 -11.67 -5.07 24.92
N SER A 282 -11.46 -3.81 25.35
CA SER A 282 -11.03 -3.53 26.73
C SER A 282 -12.11 -3.87 27.77
N CYS A 283 -13.39 -3.67 27.46
CA CYS A 283 -14.48 -4.06 28.36
C CYS A 283 -14.57 -5.58 28.51
N GLU A 284 -14.38 -6.35 27.43
CA GLU A 284 -14.40 -7.81 27.48
C GLU A 284 -13.23 -8.39 28.30
N GLU A 285 -12.02 -7.85 28.15
CA GLU A 285 -10.85 -8.23 28.96
C GLU A 285 -11.06 -7.96 30.46
N LEU A 286 -11.69 -6.82 30.79
CA LEU A 286 -12.08 -6.48 32.16
C LEU A 286 -13.11 -7.46 32.70
N MET A 287 -14.13 -7.83 31.91
CA MET A 287 -15.16 -8.78 32.32
C MET A 287 -14.59 -10.18 32.59
N VAL A 288 -13.66 -10.65 31.75
CA VAL A 288 -12.96 -11.94 31.96
C VAL A 288 -12.11 -11.89 33.24
N SER A 289 -11.40 -10.78 33.46
CA SER A 289 -10.58 -10.59 34.66
C SER A 289 -11.43 -10.53 35.94
N LEU A 290 -12.59 -9.86 35.87
CA LEU A 290 -13.56 -9.80 36.97
C LEU A 290 -14.14 -11.18 37.30
N ALA A 291 -14.46 -11.98 36.27
CA ALA A 291 -14.95 -13.35 36.45
C ALA A 291 -13.90 -14.27 37.12
N LYS A 292 -12.63 -14.17 36.70
CA LYS A 292 -11.52 -14.91 37.33
C LYS A 292 -11.34 -14.51 38.80
N PHE A 293 -11.39 -13.20 39.08
CA PHE A 293 -11.29 -12.70 40.46
C PHE A 293 -12.45 -13.19 41.33
N LYS A 294 -13.68 -13.17 40.79
CA LYS A 294 -14.86 -13.69 41.50
C LYS A 294 -14.70 -15.18 41.82
N ALA A 295 -14.28 -15.99 40.85
CA ALA A 295 -14.04 -17.42 41.06
C ALA A 295 -12.97 -17.68 42.13
N TYR A 296 -11.91 -16.86 42.16
CA TYR A 296 -10.89 -16.93 43.21
C TYR A 296 -11.46 -16.61 44.59
N VAL A 297 -12.26 -15.54 44.72
CA VAL A 297 -12.90 -15.16 45.99
C VAL A 297 -13.85 -16.24 46.48
N ASP A 298 -14.63 -16.84 45.58
CA ASP A 298 -15.56 -17.91 45.93
C ASP A 298 -14.81 -19.17 46.40
N ALA A 299 -13.71 -19.55 45.72
CA ALA A 299 -12.84 -20.65 46.15
C ALA A 299 -12.20 -20.39 47.53
N GLU A 300 -11.80 -19.15 47.82
CA GLU A 300 -11.20 -18.81 49.11
C GLU A 300 -12.23 -18.80 50.24
N LYS A 301 -13.49 -18.43 49.96
CA LYS A 301 -14.61 -18.60 50.91
C LYS A 301 -14.88 -20.05 51.24
N GLU A 302 -14.81 -20.96 50.26
CA GLU A 302 -14.96 -22.40 50.48
C GLU A 302 -13.81 -22.98 51.34
N ARG A 303 -12.58 -22.49 51.15
CA ARG A 303 -11.43 -22.85 52.01
C ARG A 303 -11.55 -22.30 53.43
N SER A 304 -12.15 -21.13 53.57
CA SER A 304 -12.39 -20.44 54.85
C SER A 304 -13.62 -20.96 55.60
N SER A 305 -14.40 -21.87 54.99
CA SER A 305 -15.56 -22.47 55.61
C SER A 305 -15.14 -23.30 56.84
N PRO A 306 -15.79 -23.11 58.01
CA PRO A 306 -15.40 -23.75 59.27
C PRO A 306 -15.47 -25.29 59.26
N VAL A 307 -16.05 -25.88 58.22
CA VAL A 307 -16.09 -27.35 58.04
C VAL A 307 -14.73 -27.93 57.65
N ASN A 308 -13.87 -27.18 56.95
CA ASN A 308 -12.54 -27.65 56.50
C ASN A 308 -11.39 -27.37 57.48
N GLN A 309 -11.59 -26.49 58.47
CA GLN A 309 -10.57 -26.24 59.51
C GLN A 309 -10.36 -27.44 60.45
N ASN A 310 -11.33 -28.36 60.57
CA ASN A 310 -11.21 -29.55 61.41
C ASN A 310 -10.41 -30.71 60.76
N ILE A 311 -10.20 -30.70 59.44
CA ILE A 311 -9.46 -31.78 58.76
C ILE A 311 -7.94 -31.51 58.76
N TYR A 312 -7.52 -30.24 58.73
CA TYR A 312 -6.10 -29.89 58.68
C TYR A 312 -5.35 -30.03 60.01
N ILE A 313 -6.06 -30.11 61.15
CA ILE A 313 -5.43 -30.34 62.45
C ILE A 313 -5.09 -31.83 62.66
N HIS A 314 -5.74 -32.75 61.95
CA HIS A 314 -5.52 -34.19 62.14
C HIS A 314 -4.37 -34.79 61.32
N PHE A 315 -3.92 -34.14 60.24
CA PHE A 315 -2.88 -34.69 59.35
C PHE A 315 -1.43 -34.32 59.73
N ARG A 316 -1.21 -33.52 60.80
CA ARG A 316 0.12 -33.10 61.25
C ARG A 316 0.62 -33.79 62.53
N MET A 317 0.01 -34.92 62.92
CA MET A 317 0.42 -35.68 64.12
C MET A 317 0.91 -37.11 63.84
N VAL A 318 1.28 -37.47 62.61
CA VAL A 318 1.85 -38.79 62.30
C VAL A 318 3.07 -38.66 61.38
N SER A 319 4.23 -38.24 61.93
CA SER A 319 5.56 -38.46 61.32
C SER A 319 6.69 -37.79 62.12
N THR A 320 6.85 -38.14 63.41
CA THR A 320 8.08 -37.79 64.16
C THR A 320 8.38 -38.81 65.28
N THR A 321 8.57 -40.09 64.93
CA THR A 321 9.33 -41.01 65.80
C THR A 321 10.12 -42.00 64.93
N GLY A 322 11.38 -41.65 64.67
CA GLY A 322 12.34 -42.48 63.94
C GLY A 322 13.76 -42.06 64.32
N ASN A 323 14.22 -42.62 65.44
CA ASN A 323 15.42 -42.34 66.19
C ASN A 323 16.74 -42.50 65.38
N PRO A 324 17.80 -41.73 65.66
CA PRO A 324 19.14 -41.95 65.13
C PRO A 324 20.11 -42.42 66.22
N PHE A 325 20.69 -43.63 66.17
CA PHE A 325 21.91 -43.97 66.96
C PHE A 325 22.76 -45.07 66.29
N TYR A 326 24.04 -44.71 66.02
CA TYR A 326 25.34 -45.44 66.10
C TYR A 326 25.40 -46.94 65.67
N ILE A 327 26.35 -47.42 64.86
CA ILE A 327 27.83 -47.32 64.89
C ILE A 327 28.38 -47.34 63.45
#